data_AF-A0A1V2IPD3-F1
#
_entry.id   AF-A0A1V2IPD3-F1
#
_cell.length_a   1.000
_cell.length_b   1.000
_cell.length_c   1.000
_cell.angle_alpha   90.00
_cell.angle_beta   90.00
_cell.angle_gamma   90.00
#
_symmetry.space_group_name_H-M   'P 1'
#
loop_
_entity.id
_entity.type
_entity.pdbx_description
1 polymer ?
#
loop_
_entity_poly.entity_id
_entity_poly.type
_entity_poly.pdbx_seq_one_letter_code
_entity_poly.pdbx_strand_id
1 'polypeptide(L)' 'MFGKKATHVLTATHTDGSPLGPLGGTAAVYGRRDLKTRLDAAKDRPDVTVTVRRLRRRDRRI' A
#
# COMPACT_ATOMS: atom_id res chain seq x y z
N MET A 1 24.14 8.20 -0.43
CA MET A 1 22.97 7.67 -1.18
C MET A 1 21.78 7.54 -0.21
N PHE A 2 20.95 8.58 -0.05
CA PHE A 2 19.73 8.50 0.78
C PHE A 2 18.63 7.77 -0.01
N GLY A 3 18.75 6.45 -0.12
CA GLY A 3 17.69 5.62 -0.69
C GLY A 3 16.40 5.88 0.07
N LYS A 4 15.34 6.27 -0.65
CA LYS A 4 14.00 6.48 -0.06
C LYS A 4 13.65 5.24 0.76
N LYS A 5 13.58 5.37 2.08
CA LYS A 5 13.22 4.26 2.96
C LYS A 5 11.71 4.09 2.93
N ALA A 6 11.25 2.88 2.69
CA ALA A 6 9.85 2.56 2.91
C ALA A 6 9.50 2.78 4.40
N THR A 7 8.32 3.33 4.64
CA THR A 7 7.81 3.73 5.96
C THR A 7 6.51 3.03 6.31
N HIS A 8 5.70 2.72 5.29
CA HIS A 8 4.42 2.04 5.42
C HIS A 8 4.28 0.99 4.33
N VAL A 9 3.35 0.07 4.55
CA VAL A 9 2.86 -0.88 3.55
C VAL A 9 1.39 -0.60 3.38
N LEU A 10 0.99 -0.43 2.13
CA LEU A 10 -0.42 -0.42 1.72
C LEU A 10 -0.77 -1.83 1.26
N THR A 11 -1.91 -2.33 1.67
CA THR A 11 -2.49 -3.55 1.10
C THR A 11 -3.88 -3.18 0.59
N ALA A 12 -4.06 -3.36 -0.71
CA ALA A 12 -5.34 -3.13 -1.38
C ALA A 12 -6.01 -4.47 -1.72
N THR A 13 -7.29 -4.58 -1.41
CA THR A 13 -8.15 -5.74 -1.71
C THR A 13 -9.48 -5.24 -2.26
N HIS A 14 -10.18 -6.03 -3.05
CA HIS A 14 -11.54 -5.65 -3.42
C HIS A 14 -12.45 -5.64 -2.17
N THR A 15 -13.52 -4.85 -2.21
CA THR A 15 -14.51 -4.75 -1.12
C THR A 15 -15.26 -6.05 -0.84
N ASP A 16 -15.35 -6.92 -1.85
CA ASP A 16 -15.89 -8.28 -1.73
C ASP A 16 -14.91 -9.28 -1.09
N GLY A 17 -13.71 -8.81 -0.69
CA GLY A 17 -12.65 -9.62 -0.12
C GLY A 17 -11.82 -10.37 -1.16
N SER A 18 -12.13 -10.25 -2.45
CA SER A 18 -11.34 -10.88 -3.50
C SER A 18 -9.98 -10.17 -3.67
N PRO A 19 -8.90 -10.93 -3.97
CA PRO A 19 -7.60 -10.32 -4.24
C PRO A 19 -7.66 -9.50 -5.52
N LEU A 20 -6.93 -8.38 -5.55
CA LEU A 20 -6.67 -7.62 -6.77
C LEU A 20 -5.77 -8.45 -7.71
N GLY A 21 -6.31 -9.49 -8.33
CA GLY A 21 -5.57 -10.40 -9.22
C GLY A 21 -4.32 -11.02 -8.58
N PRO A 22 -3.38 -11.55 -9.40
CA PRO A 22 -2.21 -12.30 -8.92
C PRO A 22 -1.19 -11.48 -8.11
N LEU A 23 -1.46 -10.20 -7.86
CA LEU A 23 -0.54 -9.26 -7.21
C LEU A 23 -1.16 -8.52 -6.01
N GLY A 24 -2.32 -8.98 -5.49
CA GLY A 24 -3.00 -8.49 -4.27
C GLY A 24 -2.29 -7.31 -3.61
N GLY A 25 -2.61 -6.11 -4.12
CA GLY A 25 -1.76 -4.92 -4.23
C GLY A 25 -1.06 -4.49 -2.95
N THR A 26 0.00 -5.21 -2.59
CA THR A 26 0.82 -4.87 -1.43
C THR A 26 1.95 -3.97 -1.91
N ALA A 27 1.90 -2.70 -1.52
CA ALA A 27 2.78 -1.68 -2.06
C ALA A 27 3.54 -0.97 -0.94
N ALA A 28 4.87 -0.99 -1.01
CA ALA A 28 5.73 -0.27 -0.08
C ALA A 28 5.62 1.24 -0.32
N VAL A 29 5.48 2.01 0.77
CA VAL A 29 5.23 3.46 0.74
C VAL A 29 6.42 4.23 1.25
N TYR A 30 6.87 5.19 0.47
CA TYR A 30 8.12 5.92 0.66
C TYR A 30 7.89 7.33 1.21
N GLY A 31 7.21 7.41 2.36
CA GLY A 31 6.95 8.63 3.10
C GLY A 31 5.52 9.15 2.94
N ARG A 32 5.23 10.30 3.57
CA ARG A 32 3.86 10.87 3.66
C ARG A 32 3.27 11.29 2.31
N ARG A 33 4.08 11.83 1.38
CA ARG A 33 3.59 12.30 0.07
C ARG A 33 3.13 11.11 -0.79
N ASP A 34 3.95 10.06 -0.87
CA ASP A 34 3.61 8.82 -1.58
C ASP A 34 2.40 8.12 -0.95
N LEU A 35 2.27 8.15 0.39
CA LEU A 35 1.08 7.65 1.07
C LEU A 35 -0.19 8.37 0.61
N LYS A 36 -0.16 9.71 0.61
CA LYS A 36 -1.31 10.52 0.21
C LYS A 36 -1.72 10.24 -1.23
N THR A 37 -0.78 10.24 -2.17
CA THR A 37 -1.04 9.98 -3.59
C THR A 37 -1.73 8.63 -3.81
N ARG A 38 -1.28 7.58 -3.10
CA ARG A 38 -1.87 6.25 -3.25
C ARG A 38 -3.24 6.12 -2.58
N LEU A 39 -3.45 6.80 -1.44
CA LEU A 39 -4.76 6.86 -0.81
C LEU A 39 -5.77 7.63 -1.65
N ASP A 40 -5.35 8.72 -2.29
CA ASP A 40 -6.23 9.49 -3.17
C ASP A 40 -6.59 8.68 -4.43
N ALA A 41 -5.62 7.99 -5.06
CA ALA A 41 -5.91 7.08 -6.18
C ALA A 41 -6.83 5.89 -5.81
N ALA A 42 -6.81 5.46 -4.55
CA ALA A 42 -7.71 4.42 -4.06
C ALA A 42 -9.13 4.94 -3.80
N LYS A 43 -9.30 6.22 -3.44
CA LYS A 43 -10.65 6.81 -3.27
C LYS A 43 -11.45 6.83 -4.57
N ASP A 44 -10.76 6.92 -5.70
CA ASP A 44 -11.38 6.86 -7.03
C ASP A 44 -11.87 5.45 -7.39
N ARG A 45 -11.59 4.44 -6.55
CA ARG A 45 -11.99 3.04 -6.72
C ARG A 45 -12.87 2.57 -5.55
N PRO A 46 -14.19 2.75 -5.61
CA PRO A 46 -15.10 2.35 -4.53
C PRO A 46 -15.16 0.84 -4.33
N ASP A 47 -14.70 0.06 -5.31
CA ASP A 47 -14.59 -1.40 -5.27
C ASP A 47 -13.33 -1.90 -4.53
N VAL A 48 -12.48 -1.00 -4.00
CA VAL A 48 -11.22 -1.35 -3.36
C VAL A 48 -11.16 -0.83 -1.93
N THR A 49 -10.89 -1.75 -0.99
CA THR A 49 -10.52 -1.43 0.38
C THR A 49 -9.00 -1.39 0.52
N VAL A 50 -8.49 -0.31 1.11
CA VAL A 50 -7.05 -0.12 1.34
C VAL A 50 -6.74 -0.07 2.82
N THR A 51 -5.85 -0.95 3.25
CA THR A 51 -5.31 -0.98 4.60
C THR A 51 -3.89 -0.43 4.62
N VAL A 52 -3.60 0.46 5.58
CA VAL A 52 -2.27 1.04 5.78
C VAL A 52 -1.70 0.50 7.08
N ARG A 53 -0.47 0.00 7.05
CA ARG A 53 0.28 -0.32 8.26
C ARG A 53 1.70 0.21 8.20
N ARG A 54 2.27 0.53 9.36
CA ARG A 54 3.68 0.95 9.47
C ARG A 54 4.58 -0.21 9.09
N LEU A 55 5.57 0.05 8.25
CA LEU A 55 6.55 -0.94 7.82
C LEU A 55 7.34 -1.42 9.05
N ARG A 56 7.28 -2.73 9.34
CA ARG A 56 8.08 -3.34 10.40
C ARG A 56 9.40 -3.86 9.80
N ARG A 57 10.37 -4.16 10.67
CA ARG A 57 11.66 -4.75 10.22
C ARG A 57 11.48 -6.05 9.41
N ARG A 58 10.43 -6.82 9.70
CA ARG A 58 10.09 -8.06 8.97
C ARG A 58 9.66 -7.80 7.52
N ASP A 59 9.02 -6.67 7.25
CA ASP A 59 8.57 -6.27 5.92
C ASP A 59 9.69 -5.69 5.05
N ARG A 60 10.92 -5.51 5.59
CA ARG A 60 12.09 -5.09 4.79
C ARG A 60 12.78 -6.24 4.05
N ARG A 61 12.29 -7.47 4.23
CA ARG A 61 12.85 -8.68 3.63
C ARG A 61 12.09 -9.11 2.37
N ILE A 62 11.19 -8.25 1.89
CA ILE A 62 10.40 -8.41 0.65
C ILE A 62 11.24 -7.86 -0.50
#